data_AF-A0A377TQL9-F1
#
_entry.id   AF-A0A377TQL9-F1
#
_cell.length_a   1.000
_cell.length_b   1.000
_cell.length_c   1.000
_cell.angle_alpha   90.00
_cell.angle_beta   90.00
_cell.angle_gamma   90.00
#
_symmetry.space_group_name_H-M   'P 1'
#
loop_
_entity.id
_entity.type
_entity.pdbx_description
1 polymer ?
#
loop_
_entity_poly.entity_id
_entity_poly.type
_entity_poly.pdbx_seq_one_letter_code
_entity_poly.pdbx_strand_id
1 'polypeptide(L)' 'MSQKLKVVTIGGGSSYTPELLEGFLKRYHELPVSELWLVDVEEGQEKLDIIHALCSGWWKKPACR' A
#
# COMPACT_ATOMS: atom_id res chain seq x y z
N MET A 1 13.78 -19.83 -1.44
CA MET A 1 12.64 -19.36 -2.25
C MET A 1 11.94 -18.25 -1.48
N SER A 2 12.33 -16.98 -1.64
CA SER A 2 11.55 -15.88 -1.07
C SER A 2 10.32 -15.68 -1.95
N GLN A 3 9.19 -16.22 -1.51
CA GLN A 3 7.90 -16.03 -2.16
C GLN A 3 7.62 -14.52 -2.19
N LYS A 4 7.58 -13.95 -3.40
CA LYS A 4 7.22 -12.55 -3.63
C LYS A 4 5.72 -12.40 -3.34
N LEU A 5 5.38 -11.79 -2.20
CA LEU A 5 3.99 -11.61 -1.81
C LEU A 5 3.40 -10.38 -2.50
N LYS A 6 2.24 -10.55 -3.13
CA LYS A 6 1.44 -9.47 -3.70
C LYS A 6 0.20 -9.25 -2.82
N VAL A 7 -0.04 -8.01 -2.42
CA VAL A 7 -1.19 -7.61 -1.60
C VAL A 7 -2.02 -6.61 -2.40
N VAL A 8 -3.34 -6.76 -2.33
CA VAL A 8 -4.29 -5.80 -2.93
C VAL A 8 -5.23 -5.33 -1.82
N THR A 9 -5.30 -4.02 -1.62
CA THR A 9 -6.21 -3.38 -0.69
C THR A 9 -7.32 -2.69 -1.48
N ILE A 10 -8.55 -3.17 -1.30
CA ILE A 10 -9.75 -2.58 -1.90
C ILE A 10 -10.32 -1.58 -0.88
N GLY A 11 -10.60 -0.35 -1.30
CA GLY A 11 -10.85 0.80 -0.42
C GLY A 11 -9.56 1.51 0.01
N GLY A 12 -8.59 1.64 -0.89
CA GLY A 12 -7.28 2.22 -0.60
C GLY A 12 -7.29 3.69 -0.17
N GLY A 13 -8.34 4.45 -0.50
CA GLY A 13 -8.58 5.82 -0.04
C GLY A 13 -9.09 5.92 1.41
N SER A 14 -9.11 4.80 2.14
CA SER A 14 -9.44 4.78 3.57
C SER A 14 -8.42 5.54 4.40
N SER A 15 -8.90 6.23 5.44
CA SER A 15 -8.04 6.85 6.45
C SER A 15 -7.18 5.85 7.23
N TYR A 16 -7.47 4.54 7.12
CA TYR A 16 -6.77 3.43 7.77
C TYR A 16 -5.64 2.82 6.92
N THR A 17 -5.54 3.21 5.65
CA THR A 17 -4.47 2.72 4.76
C THR A 17 -3.07 3.11 5.25
N PRO A 18 -2.82 4.32 5.81
CA PRO A 18 -1.51 4.70 6.34
C PRO A 18 -0.96 3.77 7.42
N GLU A 19 -1.73 3.40 8.44
CA GLU A 19 -1.20 2.50 9.48
C GLU A 19 -1.03 1.06 8.97
N LEU A 20 -1.84 0.63 7.99
CA LEU A 20 -1.66 -0.67 7.34
C LEU A 20 -0.32 -0.72 6.59
N LEU A 21 -0.01 0.32 5.81
CA LEU A 21 1.27 0.49 5.11
C LEU A 21 2.45 0.49 6.08
N GLU A 22 2.34 1.24 7.17
CA GLU A 22 3.37 1.29 8.21
C GLU A 22 3.56 -0.09 8.86
N GLY A 23 2.46 -0.83 9.06
CA GLY A 23 2.46 -2.20 9.56
C GLY A 23 3.25 -3.16 8.67
N PHE A 24 3.07 -3.07 7.35
CA PHE A 24 3.83 -3.86 6.37
C PHE A 24 5.32 -3.50 6.37
N LEU A 25 5.67 -2.22 6.49
CA LEU A 25 7.07 -1.79 6.58
C LEU A 25 7.75 -2.34 7.85
N LYS A 26 7.11 -2.16 9.00
CA LYS A 26 7.64 -2.61 10.31
C LYS A 26 7.86 -4.14 10.35
N ARG A 27 7.02 -4.91 9.67
CA ARG A 27 7.01 -6.37 9.69
C ARG A 27 7.49 -7.02 8.39
N TYR A 28 8.21 -6.28 7.55
CA TYR A 28 8.71 -6.78 6.27
C TYR A 28 9.54 -8.06 6.39
N HIS A 29 10.23 -8.23 7.52
CA HIS A 29 11.04 -9.42 7.81
C HIS A 29 10.19 -10.69 8.03
N GLU A 30 8.95 -10.55 8.51
CA GLU A 30 8.00 -11.65 8.69
C GLU A 30 7.14 -11.85 7.44
N LEU A 31 6.70 -10.73 6.84
CA LEU A 31 5.82 -10.71 5.67
C LEU A 31 6.45 -9.84 4.56
N PRO A 32 7.31 -10.41 3.71
CA PRO A 32 8.00 -9.66 2.66
C PRO A 32 7.05 -9.33 1.50
N VAL A 33 6.31 -8.22 1.66
CA VAL A 33 5.41 -7.68 0.63
C VAL A 33 6.23 -7.06 -0.50
N SER A 34 6.21 -7.72 -1.66
CA SER A 34 6.96 -7.30 -2.84
C SER A 34 6.18 -6.34 -3.75
N GLU A 35 4.86 -6.39 -3.67
CA GLU A 35 3.95 -5.60 -4.48
C GLU A 35 2.66 -5.33 -3.70
N LEU A 36 2.20 -4.09 -3.70
CA LEU A 36 1.01 -3.61 -3.02
C LEU A 36 0.19 -2.78 -4.00
N TRP A 37 -1.09 -3.12 -4.12
CA TRP A 37 -2.04 -2.41 -4.98
C TRP A 37 -3.10 -1.75 -4.13
N LEU A 38 -3.31 -0.45 -4.33
CA LEU A 38 -4.38 0.29 -3.69
C LEU A 38 -5.47 0.55 -4.73
N VAL A 39 -6.67 0.03 -4.48
CA VAL A 39 -7.80 0.15 -5.40
C VAL A 39 -8.95 0.83 -4.66
N ASP A 40 -9.64 1.73 -5.33
CA ASP A 40 -10.86 2.35 -4.80
C ASP A 40 -11.90 2.52 -5.92
N VAL A 41 -13.13 2.90 -5.56
CA VAL A 41 -14.15 3.31 -6.51
C VAL A 41 -13.89 4.73 -7.01
N GLU A 42 -14.53 5.12 -8.11
CA GLU A 42 -14.31 6.42 -8.75
C GLU A 42 -14.56 7.61 -7.79
N GLU A 43 -15.56 7.51 -6.93
CA GLU A 43 -15.87 8.51 -5.88
C GLU A 43 -14.76 8.64 -4.83
N GLY A 44 -13.94 7.60 -4.65
CA GLY A 44 -12.82 7.55 -3.71
C GLY A 44 -11.47 7.97 -4.30
N GLN A 45 -11.42 8.32 -5.59
CA GLN A 45 -10.16 8.56 -6.31
C GLN A 45 -9.31 9.67 -5.68
N GLU A 46 -9.91 10.80 -5.28
CA GLU A 46 -9.15 11.89 -4.64
C GLU A 46 -8.49 11.44 -3.33
N LYS A 47 -9.19 10.61 -2.54
CA LYS A 47 -8.63 10.06 -1.30
C LYS A 47 -7.53 9.06 -1.61
N LEU A 48 -7.74 8.21 -2.60
CA LEU A 48 -6.75 7.23 -3.06
C LEU A 48 -5.47 7.93 -3.52
N ASP A 49 -5.57 9.04 -4.27
CA ASP A 49 -4.42 9.81 -4.75
C ASP A 49 -3.64 10.44 -3.59
N ILE A 50 -4.32 10.95 -2.57
CA ILE A 50 -3.67 11.47 -1.34
C ILE A 50 -2.89 10.35 -0.64
N ILE A 51 -3.49 9.18 -0.48
CA ILE A 51 -2.84 8.02 0.15
C ILE A 51 -1.67 7.53 -0.70
N HIS A 52 -1.80 7.53 -2.03
CA HIS A 52 -0.73 7.13 -2.96
C HIS A 52 0.47 8.07 -2.88
N ALA A 53 0.22 9.38 -2.81
CA ALA A 53 1.26 10.38 -2.61
C ALA A 53 1.99 10.20 -1.27
N LEU A 54 1.26 9.88 -0.19
CA LEU A 54 1.84 9.55 1.11
C LEU A 54 2.68 8.27 1.04
N CYS A 55 2.16 7.21 0.42
CA CYS A 55 2.86 5.93 0.26
C CYS A 55 4.18 6.08 -0.52
N SER A 56 4.16 6.89 -1.58
CA SER A 56 5.34 7.17 -2.42
C SER A 56 6.48 7.82 -1.64
N GLY A 57 6.19 8.59 -0.58
CA GLY A 57 7.21 9.16 0.30
C GLY A 57 7.91 8.12 1.18
N TRP A 58 7.21 7.05 1.57
CA TRP A 58 7.75 6.00 2.43
C TRP A 58 8.46 4.90 1.62
N TRP A 59 7.94 4.57 0.44
CA TRP A 59 8.45 3.50 -0.41
C TRP A 59 9.27 4.05 -1.58
N LYS A 60 10.61 3.96 -1.52
CA LYS A 60 11.52 4.37 -2.61
C LYS A 60 11.51 3.44 -3.85
N LYS A 61 10.63 2.44 -3.92
CA LYS A 61 10.56 1.42 -4.98
C LYS A 61 9.11 1.26 -5.45
N PRO A 62 8.84 0.68 -6.64
CA PRO A 62 7.49 0.60 -7.23
C PRO A 62 6.61 -0.47 -6.54
N ALA A 63 6.63 -0.49 -5.21
CA ALA A 63 5.85 -1.42 -4.41
C ALA A 63 4.41 -0.94 -4.25
N CYS A 64 4.13 0.37 -4.26
CA CYS A 64 2.77 0.93 -4.19
C CYS A 64 2.29 1.26 -5.61
N ARG A 65 1.32 0.48 -6.13
CA ARG A 65 0.67 0.70 -7.43
C ARG A 65 -0.80 1.03 -7.26
#